data_AF-A0A963RWJ9-F1
#
_entry.id   AF-A0A963RWJ9-F1
#
_cell.length_a   1.000
_cell.length_b   1.000
_cell.length_c   1.000
_cell.angle_alpha   90.00
_cell.angle_beta   90.00
_cell.angle_gamma   90.00
#
_symmetry.space_group_name_H-M   'P 1'
#
loop_
_entity.id
_entity.type
_entity.pdbx_description
1 polymer ?
#
loop_
_entity_poly.entity_id
_entity_poly.type
_entity_poly.pdbx_seq_one_letter_code
_entity_poly.pdbx_strand_id
1 'polypeptide(L)'
;IEFTVQLLQVVRGGQFPELRTRPTLEALQRVARAGLMPQQTADALARAYVFLRRVEHRIQYLDDQQTHVLPTNDADLDWIARTMGYENCCPFLSELDTHRELVAQEFDRLLGGDQPCTKCKNGARAGASVPSSLDELLQRFEPAVRERIAAWRDHPRVLALREQARGRLLQLLQRTADWLAEGRVTEDGVLRMADWMEPLLRRESYLALLLERPNVHERLLRVLGAARWPARYLLQHPGVIDELASPALLEGRFEPADFERDLDERRAALQRTREDDEENLLNLLRRAHHAEVFRTLARDVERAITVEQVADDLSALADALLRVTIRWCWSHYRKKHREQPCFGIIGYGKLGGKELGYGSDLDIVFVFDDLDENAQEIYAGFVRKLINWLTVKTGEGDLFEIDTAL
;
A
#
# COMPACT_ATOMS: atom_id res chain seq x y z
N ILE A 1 4.72 0.92 -21.19
CA ILE A 1 3.39 0.98 -20.51
C ILE A 1 2.95 -0.40 -20.06
N GLU A 2 2.70 -1.35 -20.98
CA GLU A 2 2.22 -2.70 -20.59
C GLU A 2 3.15 -3.40 -19.61
N PHE A 3 4.45 -3.39 -19.87
CA PHE A 3 5.45 -3.91 -18.94
C PHE A 3 5.38 -3.26 -17.56
N THR A 4 5.28 -1.93 -17.48
CA THR A 4 5.19 -1.18 -16.22
C THR A 4 4.01 -1.66 -15.38
N VAL A 5 2.86 -1.82 -16.03
CA VAL A 5 1.62 -2.31 -15.40
C VAL A 5 1.76 -3.78 -14.99
N GLN A 6 2.27 -4.63 -15.88
CA GLN A 6 2.47 -6.05 -15.62
C GLN A 6 3.48 -6.29 -14.50
N LEU A 7 4.55 -5.50 -14.41
CA LEU A 7 5.52 -5.60 -13.32
C LEU A 7 4.86 -5.32 -11.98
N LEU A 8 4.04 -4.26 -11.88
CA LEU A 8 3.29 -3.94 -10.67
C LEU A 8 2.27 -5.04 -10.33
N GLN A 9 1.62 -5.63 -11.33
CA GLN A 9 0.73 -6.77 -11.15
C GLN A 9 1.46 -8.02 -10.67
N VAL A 10 2.67 -8.29 -11.16
CA VAL A 10 3.48 -9.44 -10.72
C VAL A 10 3.98 -9.24 -9.29
N VAL A 11 4.46 -8.04 -8.95
CA VAL A 11 5.03 -7.75 -7.63
C VAL A 11 3.94 -7.67 -6.55
N ARG A 12 2.77 -7.10 -6.87
CA ARG A 12 1.72 -6.80 -5.88
C ARG A 12 0.43 -7.60 -6.05
N GLY A 13 0.24 -8.30 -7.16
CA GLY A 13 -0.97 -9.09 -7.42
C GLY A 13 -1.20 -10.22 -6.41
N GLY A 14 -0.14 -10.70 -5.75
CA GLY A 14 -0.27 -11.63 -4.61
C GLY A 14 -1.05 -11.04 -3.44
N GLN A 15 -0.76 -9.78 -3.10
CA GLN A 15 -1.36 -9.06 -1.96
C GLN A 15 -2.68 -8.38 -2.32
N PHE A 16 -2.81 -7.92 -3.58
CA PHE A 16 -3.96 -7.19 -4.12
C PHE A 16 -4.55 -7.95 -5.33
N PRO A 17 -5.44 -8.95 -5.11
CA PRO A 17 -6.05 -9.76 -6.18
C PRO A 17 -6.78 -8.96 -7.24
N GLU A 18 -7.35 -7.81 -6.87
CA GLU A 18 -7.99 -6.85 -7.75
C GLU A 18 -7.04 -6.33 -8.84
N LEU A 19 -5.72 -6.34 -8.62
CA LEU A 19 -4.76 -5.96 -9.66
C LEU A 19 -4.67 -6.99 -10.79
N ARG A 20 -5.13 -8.24 -10.60
CA ARG A 20 -5.01 -9.35 -11.58
C ARG A 20 -6.02 -9.25 -12.73
N THR A 21 -6.08 -8.10 -13.40
CA THR A 21 -6.90 -7.89 -14.61
C THR A 21 -6.06 -7.93 -15.89
N ARG A 22 -6.65 -8.38 -16.99
CA ARG A 22 -5.96 -8.48 -18.30
C ARG A 22 -5.87 -7.14 -19.05
N PRO A 23 -6.91 -6.28 -19.11
CA PRO A 23 -6.86 -5.04 -19.88
C PRO A 23 -5.95 -4.00 -19.22
N THR A 24 -4.96 -3.49 -19.96
CA THR A 24 -3.94 -2.53 -19.47
C THR A 24 -4.55 -1.23 -18.96
N LEU A 25 -5.56 -0.70 -19.64
CA LEU A 25 -6.24 0.54 -19.22
C LEU A 25 -6.98 0.37 -17.89
N GLU A 26 -7.64 -0.76 -17.69
CA GLU A 26 -8.31 -1.06 -16.42
C GLU A 26 -7.29 -1.30 -15.31
N ALA A 27 -6.20 -2.01 -15.62
CA ALA A 27 -5.12 -2.28 -14.69
C ALA A 27 -4.44 -0.97 -14.22
N LEU A 28 -4.21 0.01 -15.10
CA LEU A 28 -3.66 1.33 -14.72
C LEU A 28 -4.51 2.02 -13.66
N GLN A 29 -5.84 1.99 -13.82
CA GLN A 29 -6.76 2.61 -12.87
C GLN A 29 -6.78 1.86 -11.53
N ARG A 30 -6.72 0.53 -11.56
CA ARG A 30 -6.65 -0.29 -10.33
C ARG A 30 -5.32 -0.09 -9.58
N VAL A 31 -4.21 0.03 -10.30
CA VAL A 31 -2.89 0.34 -9.73
C VAL A 31 -2.89 1.71 -9.05
N ALA A 32 -3.54 2.72 -9.64
CA ALA A 32 -3.68 4.03 -9.04
C ALA A 32 -4.53 4.02 -7.77
N ARG A 33 -5.69 3.35 -7.81
CA ARG A 33 -6.58 3.18 -6.65
C ARG A 33 -5.90 2.44 -5.49
N ALA A 34 -5.04 1.47 -5.80
CA ALA A 34 -4.23 0.75 -4.82
C ALA A 34 -3.06 1.58 -4.25
N GLY A 35 -2.93 2.87 -4.59
CA GLY A 35 -1.87 3.75 -4.09
C GLY A 35 -0.46 3.44 -4.62
N LEU A 36 -0.36 2.54 -5.61
CA LEU A 36 0.93 2.12 -6.17
C LEU A 36 1.52 3.14 -7.15
N MET A 37 0.66 4.01 -7.70
CA MET A 37 1.02 5.09 -8.63
C MET A 37 0.08 6.28 -8.42
N PRO A 38 0.56 7.54 -8.56
CA PRO A 38 -0.32 8.70 -8.53
C PRO A 38 -1.41 8.63 -9.61
N GLN A 39 -2.64 9.05 -9.30
CA GLN A 39 -3.76 9.06 -10.26
C GLN A 39 -3.43 9.86 -11.52
N GLN A 40 -2.77 11.01 -11.36
CA GLN A 40 -2.35 11.84 -12.49
C GLN A 40 -1.39 11.11 -13.44
N THR A 41 -0.48 10.31 -12.89
CA THR A 41 0.45 9.48 -13.68
C THR A 41 -0.29 8.36 -14.40
N ALA A 42 -1.22 7.68 -13.73
CA ALA A 42 -2.02 6.62 -14.34
C ALA A 42 -2.89 7.16 -15.50
N ASP A 43 -3.49 8.34 -15.33
CA ASP A 43 -4.26 9.00 -16.38
C ASP A 43 -3.37 9.44 -17.56
N ALA A 44 -2.15 9.92 -17.27
CA ALA A 44 -1.19 10.27 -18.30
C ALA A 44 -0.72 9.05 -19.11
N LEU A 45 -0.42 7.93 -18.44
CA LEU A 45 -0.08 6.66 -19.08
C LEU A 45 -1.26 6.08 -19.86
N ALA A 46 -2.49 6.23 -19.38
CA ALA A 46 -3.68 5.81 -20.09
C ALA A 46 -3.87 6.60 -21.40
N ARG A 47 -3.70 7.94 -21.35
CA ARG A 47 -3.72 8.78 -22.56
C ARG A 47 -2.62 8.38 -23.54
N ALA A 48 -1.39 8.19 -23.05
CA ALA A 48 -0.26 7.74 -23.87
C ALA A 48 -0.53 6.37 -24.50
N TYR A 49 -1.12 5.42 -23.77
CA TYR A 49 -1.46 4.10 -24.28
C TYR A 49 -2.46 4.18 -25.44
N VAL A 50 -3.54 4.94 -25.26
CA VAL A 50 -4.56 5.13 -26.32
C VAL A 50 -3.94 5.80 -27.55
N PHE A 51 -3.12 6.83 -27.34
CA PHE A 51 -2.43 7.52 -28.44
C PHE A 51 -1.50 6.58 -29.21
N LEU A 52 -0.58 5.90 -28.51
CA LEU A 52 0.39 5.01 -29.13
C LEU A 52 -0.26 3.83 -29.84
N ARG A 53 -1.34 3.25 -29.30
CA ARG A 53 -2.12 2.20 -30.00
C ARG A 53 -2.79 2.73 -31.26
N ARG A 54 -3.30 3.97 -31.26
CA ARG A 54 -3.85 4.59 -32.47
C ARG A 54 -2.76 4.80 -33.53
N VAL A 55 -1.58 5.27 -33.15
CA VAL A 55 -0.43 5.43 -34.05
C VAL A 55 -0.01 4.09 -34.63
N GLU A 56 0.13 3.06 -33.78
CA GLU A 56 0.46 1.70 -34.19
C GLU A 56 -0.55 1.16 -35.20
N HIS A 57 -1.87 1.31 -34.95
CA HIS A 57 -2.88 0.87 -35.91
C HIS A 57 -2.79 1.62 -37.25
N ARG A 58 -2.42 2.91 -37.26
CA ARG A 58 -2.22 3.66 -38.51
C ARG A 58 -1.00 3.19 -39.28
N ILE A 59 0.10 2.92 -38.57
CA ILE A 59 1.30 2.32 -39.17
C ILE A 59 0.94 0.97 -39.81
N GLN A 60 0.16 0.14 -39.13
CA GLN A 60 -0.26 -1.16 -39.65
C GLN A 60 -1.20 -1.06 -40.85
N TYR A 61 -2.07 -0.06 -40.89
CA TYR A 61 -2.99 0.16 -42.01
C TYR A 61 -2.32 0.71 -43.27
N LEU A 62 -1.16 1.36 -43.16
CA LEU A 62 -0.47 1.94 -44.30
C LEU A 62 -0.07 0.85 -45.32
N ASP A 63 0.51 -0.25 -44.83
CA ASP A 63 1.03 -1.34 -45.67
C ASP A 63 0.32 -2.69 -45.45
N ASP A 64 -0.74 -2.73 -44.64
CA ASP A 64 -1.41 -3.95 -44.15
C ASP A 64 -0.40 -4.96 -43.54
N GLN A 65 0.59 -4.43 -42.84
CA GLN A 65 1.69 -5.18 -42.25
C GLN A 65 1.71 -5.02 -40.72
N GLN A 66 2.05 -6.10 -40.02
CA GLN A 66 2.34 -6.06 -38.58
C GLN A 66 3.72 -5.45 -38.33
N THR A 67 3.81 -4.12 -38.42
CA THR A 67 5.02 -3.36 -38.09
C THR A 67 4.76 -2.38 -36.95
N HIS A 68 5.82 -2.13 -36.18
CA HIS A 68 5.85 -1.17 -35.07
C HIS A 68 6.84 -0.02 -35.33
N VAL A 69 7.40 0.03 -36.56
CA VAL A 69 8.40 1.00 -36.96
C VAL A 69 7.72 2.15 -37.71
N LEU A 70 8.03 3.39 -37.34
CA LEU A 70 7.55 4.55 -38.08
C LEU A 70 8.15 4.56 -39.50
N PRO A 71 7.37 4.88 -40.53
CA PRO A 71 7.88 5.00 -41.89
C PRO A 71 8.88 6.15 -41.96
N THR A 72 9.91 6.00 -42.79
CA THR A 72 10.96 7.02 -43.01
C THR A 72 10.63 7.97 -44.17
N ASN A 73 9.57 7.68 -44.91
CA ASN A 73 9.10 8.48 -46.04
C ASN A 73 8.13 9.57 -45.57
N ASP A 74 8.39 10.81 -45.98
CA ASP A 74 7.61 11.98 -45.57
C ASP A 74 6.13 11.89 -45.97
N ALA A 75 5.83 11.30 -47.13
CA ALA A 75 4.45 11.15 -47.59
C ALA A 75 3.62 10.23 -46.68
N ASP A 76 4.25 9.18 -46.16
CA ASP A 76 3.64 8.19 -45.29
C ASP A 76 3.44 8.75 -43.87
N LEU A 77 4.42 9.53 -43.38
CA LEU A 77 4.30 10.26 -42.13
C LEU A 77 3.19 11.32 -42.18
N ASP A 78 3.06 12.05 -43.29
CA ASP A 78 1.97 13.00 -43.50
C ASP A 78 0.60 12.31 -43.56
N TRP A 79 0.52 11.13 -44.15
CA TRP A 79 -0.70 10.34 -44.15
C TRP A 79 -1.11 9.90 -42.73
N ILE A 80 -0.16 9.42 -41.93
CA ILE A 80 -0.40 9.07 -40.52
C ILE A 80 -0.86 10.31 -39.73
N ALA A 81 -0.18 11.45 -39.91
CA ALA A 81 -0.52 12.68 -39.22
C ALA A 81 -1.96 13.15 -39.55
N ARG A 82 -2.33 13.18 -40.83
CA ARG A 82 -3.69 13.57 -41.26
C ARG A 82 -4.78 12.63 -40.76
N THR A 83 -4.53 11.32 -40.80
CA THR A 83 -5.50 10.31 -40.31
C THR A 83 -5.61 10.26 -38.79
N MET A 84 -4.65 10.87 -38.09
CA MET A 84 -4.69 11.14 -36.65
C MET A 84 -5.36 12.47 -36.30
N GLY A 85 -5.59 13.35 -37.29
CA GLY A 85 -6.26 14.65 -37.13
C GLY A 85 -5.33 15.86 -37.09
N TYR A 86 -4.06 15.71 -37.47
CA TYR A 86 -3.08 16.79 -37.52
C TYR A 86 -3.00 17.43 -38.91
N GLU A 87 -2.59 18.70 -38.97
CA GLU A 87 -2.43 19.45 -40.21
C GLU A 87 -1.21 18.98 -41.03
N ASN A 88 -0.12 18.59 -40.35
CA ASN A 88 1.12 18.09 -40.95
C ASN A 88 1.90 17.20 -39.96
N CYS A 89 3.00 16.60 -40.40
CA CYS A 89 3.80 15.67 -39.61
C CYS A 89 4.48 16.27 -38.35
N CYS A 90 4.83 17.56 -38.35
CA CYS A 90 5.56 18.19 -37.23
C CYS A 90 4.82 18.16 -35.87
N PRO A 91 3.56 18.64 -35.74
CA PRO A 91 2.83 18.59 -34.47
C PRO A 91 2.53 17.15 -34.05
N PHE A 92 2.32 16.24 -35.01
CA PHE A 92 2.15 14.81 -34.73
C PHE A 92 3.41 14.22 -34.07
N LEU A 93 4.59 14.44 -34.66
CA LEU A 93 5.86 13.93 -34.12
C LEU A 93 6.18 14.54 -32.74
N SER A 94 5.90 15.84 -32.56
CA SER A 94 6.08 16.50 -31.26
C SER A 94 5.22 15.89 -30.16
N GLU A 95 3.96 15.57 -30.44
CA GLU A 95 3.07 14.93 -29.46
C GLU A 95 3.45 13.46 -29.22
N LEU A 96 3.87 12.75 -30.27
CA LEU A 96 4.39 11.39 -30.17
C LEU A 96 5.62 11.33 -29.25
N ASP A 97 6.58 12.22 -29.44
CA ASP A 97 7.78 12.26 -28.59
C ASP A 97 7.44 12.67 -27.15
N THR A 98 6.50 13.60 -26.96
CA THR A 98 6.00 13.95 -25.62
C THR A 98 5.44 12.72 -24.88
N HIS A 99 4.63 11.90 -25.56
CA HIS A 99 4.11 10.67 -24.97
C HIS A 99 5.20 9.63 -24.71
N ARG A 100 6.18 9.48 -25.62
CA ARG A 100 7.29 8.53 -25.46
C ARG A 100 8.22 8.92 -24.31
N GLU A 101 8.56 10.20 -24.18
CA GLU A 101 9.37 10.73 -23.08
C GLU A 101 8.69 10.54 -21.74
N LEU A 102 7.39 10.83 -21.64
CA LEU A 102 6.63 10.61 -20.42
C LEU A 102 6.65 9.13 -19.99
N VAL A 103 6.43 8.22 -20.94
CA VAL A 103 6.46 6.77 -20.67
C VAL A 103 7.86 6.31 -20.25
N ALA A 104 8.91 6.83 -20.90
CA ALA A 104 10.29 6.52 -20.56
C ALA A 104 10.64 7.00 -19.14
N GLN A 105 10.28 8.24 -18.79
CA GLN A 105 10.52 8.79 -17.45
C GLN A 105 9.83 7.97 -16.35
N GLU A 106 8.58 7.56 -16.56
CA GLU A 106 7.85 6.72 -15.59
C GLU A 106 8.40 5.30 -15.52
N PHE A 107 8.88 4.76 -16.64
CA PHE A 107 9.55 3.46 -16.67
C PHE A 107 10.88 3.48 -15.91
N ASP A 108 11.71 4.51 -16.14
CA ASP A 108 12.99 4.68 -15.46
C ASP A 108 12.76 4.88 -13.95
N ARG A 109 11.78 5.71 -13.57
CA ARG A 109 11.41 5.92 -12.17
C ARG A 109 11.02 4.62 -11.47
N LEU A 110 10.37 3.71 -12.18
CA LEU A 110 9.90 2.43 -11.64
C LEU A 110 10.99 1.36 -11.55
N LEU A 111 12.03 1.44 -12.39
CA LEU A 111 13.21 0.55 -12.32
C LEU A 111 14.34 1.10 -11.44
N GLY A 112 14.10 2.20 -10.71
CA GLY A 112 15.11 2.83 -9.87
C GLY A 112 16.21 3.55 -10.66
N GLY A 113 15.90 4.00 -11.87
CA GLY A 113 16.77 4.85 -12.66
C GLY A 113 16.99 6.17 -11.93
N ASP A 114 18.25 6.44 -11.59
CA ASP A 114 18.70 7.73 -11.08
C ASP A 114 18.14 8.83 -11.99
N GLN A 115 17.28 9.72 -11.48
CA GLN A 115 16.95 10.94 -12.21
C GLN A 115 18.26 11.71 -12.44
N PRO A 116 18.73 11.91 -13.68
CA PRO A 116 19.79 12.87 -13.91
C PRO A 116 19.19 14.24 -13.62
N CYS A 117 19.59 14.82 -12.49
CA CYS A 117 19.21 16.17 -12.09
C CYS A 117 19.52 17.16 -13.23
N THR A 118 18.49 17.60 -13.94
CA THR A 118 18.59 18.59 -15.04
C THR A 118 18.87 20.01 -14.55
N LYS A 119 19.15 20.20 -13.26
CA LYS A 119 19.73 21.43 -12.67
C LYS A 119 21.22 21.31 -12.33
N CYS A 120 21.92 20.29 -12.83
CA CYS A 120 23.37 20.16 -12.67
C CYS A 120 24.13 20.35 -13.99
N LYS A 121 23.96 21.50 -14.64
CA LYS A 121 24.94 21.98 -15.62
C LYS A 121 25.46 23.34 -15.16
N ASN A 122 26.74 23.33 -14.80
CA ASN A 122 27.62 24.43 -14.42
C ASN A 122 27.57 24.87 -12.96
N GLY A 123 28.62 24.48 -12.24
CA GLY A 123 29.05 25.15 -11.01
C GLY A 123 29.18 24.19 -9.84
N ALA A 124 30.43 23.80 -9.55
CA ALA A 124 30.84 23.18 -8.31
C ALA A 124 30.11 23.77 -7.09
N ARG A 125 29.19 23.00 -6.50
CA ARG A 125 28.77 23.17 -5.11
C ARG A 125 28.67 21.79 -4.47
N ALA A 126 29.70 21.51 -3.67
CA ALA A 126 29.78 20.55 -2.59
C ALA A 126 28.84 19.35 -2.69
N GLY A 127 29.35 18.25 -3.25
CA GLY A 127 28.79 16.94 -2.96
C GLY A 127 28.86 16.69 -1.45
N ALA A 128 27.72 16.39 -0.85
CA ALA A 128 27.74 15.52 0.32
C ALA A 128 28.24 14.16 -0.20
N SER A 129 29.50 13.84 0.04
CA SER A 129 30.03 12.50 -0.24
C SER A 129 29.11 11.48 0.41
N VAL A 130 28.69 10.45 -0.33
CA VAL A 130 28.16 9.24 0.33
C VAL A 130 29.22 8.85 1.37
N PRO A 131 28.89 8.80 2.67
CA PRO A 131 29.88 8.48 3.69
C PRO A 131 30.56 7.14 3.34
N SER A 132 31.88 7.13 3.30
CA SER A 132 32.65 5.94 2.93
C SER A 132 32.56 4.82 3.96
N SER A 133 32.12 5.15 5.18
CA SER A 133 32.09 4.22 6.30
C SER A 133 30.93 4.50 7.26
N LEU A 134 30.46 3.43 7.92
CA LEU A 134 29.50 3.53 9.03
C LEU A 134 30.10 4.31 10.21
N ASP A 135 31.42 4.26 10.39
CA ASP A 135 32.13 4.88 11.52
C ASP A 135 32.08 6.40 11.49
N GLU A 136 32.17 7.02 10.30
CA GLU A 136 31.99 8.46 10.12
C GLU A 136 30.57 8.89 10.50
N LEU A 137 29.55 8.11 10.11
CA LEU A 137 28.15 8.39 10.41
C LEU A 137 27.84 8.29 11.89
N LEU A 138 28.40 7.31 12.58
CA LEU A 138 28.17 7.08 14.01
C LEU A 138 28.57 8.29 14.87
N GLN A 139 29.55 9.08 14.44
CA GLN A 139 29.96 10.30 15.16
C GLN A 139 28.89 11.40 15.14
N ARG A 140 27.97 11.35 14.18
CA ARG A 140 26.89 12.34 14.02
C ARG A 140 25.68 12.08 14.93
N PHE A 141 25.59 10.88 15.49
CA PHE A 141 24.49 10.50 16.37
C PHE A 141 24.85 10.71 17.85
N GLU A 142 23.82 10.98 18.66
CA GLU A 142 23.90 11.00 20.12
C GLU A 142 24.33 9.64 20.70
N PRO A 143 24.86 9.59 21.93
CA PRO A 143 25.48 8.37 22.48
C PRO A 143 24.61 7.10 22.42
N ALA A 144 23.32 7.20 22.74
CA ALA A 144 22.46 6.02 22.78
C ALA A 144 22.17 5.48 21.37
N VAL A 145 21.84 6.36 20.41
CA VAL A 145 21.67 5.96 19.00
C VAL A 145 22.97 5.43 18.41
N ARG A 146 24.10 6.06 18.73
CA ARG A 146 25.42 5.62 18.29
C ARG A 146 25.72 4.20 18.76
N GLU A 147 25.51 3.90 20.04
CA GLU A 147 25.74 2.56 20.59
C GLU A 147 24.85 1.51 19.90
N ARG A 148 23.57 1.85 19.69
CA ARG A 148 22.61 0.93 19.06
C ARG A 148 22.95 0.62 17.60
N ILE A 149 23.31 1.62 16.81
CA ILE A 149 23.67 1.46 15.40
C ILE A 149 25.08 0.84 15.29
N ALA A 150 25.99 1.10 16.22
CA ALA A 150 27.31 0.48 16.26
C ALA A 150 27.25 -1.05 16.32
N ALA A 151 26.22 -1.61 16.97
CA ALA A 151 25.98 -3.06 17.00
C ALA A 151 25.74 -3.66 15.60
N TRP A 152 25.37 -2.86 14.60
CA TRP A 152 25.20 -3.33 13.21
C TRP A 152 26.51 -3.71 12.52
N ARG A 153 27.67 -3.27 13.03
CA ARG A 153 28.99 -3.65 12.46
C ARG A 153 29.16 -5.16 12.39
N ASP A 154 28.79 -5.85 13.46
CA ASP A 154 28.98 -7.29 13.62
C ASP A 154 27.68 -8.07 13.41
N HIS A 155 26.57 -7.39 13.10
CA HIS A 155 25.27 -8.04 13.00
C HIS A 155 25.20 -8.91 11.73
N PRO A 156 24.91 -10.23 11.83
CA PRO A 156 24.98 -11.16 10.70
C PRO A 156 24.12 -10.76 9.50
N ARG A 157 22.95 -10.12 9.73
CA ARG A 157 22.08 -9.67 8.64
C ARG A 157 22.62 -8.46 7.89
N VAL A 158 23.39 -7.59 8.56
CA VAL A 158 24.02 -6.42 7.95
C VAL A 158 25.26 -6.85 7.17
N LEU A 159 26.02 -7.80 7.73
CA LEU A 159 27.17 -8.42 7.05
C LEU A 159 26.75 -9.19 5.79
N ALA A 160 25.56 -9.79 5.77
CA ALA A 160 25.01 -10.49 4.62
C ALA A 160 24.45 -9.58 3.51
N LEU A 161 24.37 -8.26 3.72
CA LEU A 161 23.89 -7.33 2.70
C LEU A 161 24.86 -7.23 1.52
N ARG A 162 24.32 -7.19 0.30
CA ARG A 162 25.07 -6.85 -0.91
C ARG A 162 25.58 -5.40 -0.83
N GLU A 163 26.64 -5.08 -1.57
CA GLU A 163 27.23 -3.73 -1.58
C GLU A 163 26.20 -2.64 -1.88
N GLN A 164 25.30 -2.87 -2.84
CA GLN A 164 24.23 -1.92 -3.18
C GLN A 164 23.26 -1.68 -2.01
N ALA A 165 22.84 -2.75 -1.32
CA ALA A 165 21.93 -2.65 -0.17
C ALA A 165 22.62 -1.99 1.04
N ARG A 166 23.92 -2.27 1.25
CA ARG A 166 24.74 -1.58 2.26
C ARG A 166 24.87 -0.09 1.95
N GLY A 167 25.08 0.28 0.68
CA GLY A 167 25.09 1.68 0.24
C GLY A 167 23.78 2.40 0.54
N ARG A 168 22.63 1.78 0.22
CA ARG A 168 21.30 2.32 0.56
C ARG A 168 21.12 2.50 2.07
N LEU A 169 21.58 1.55 2.88
CA LEU A 169 21.51 1.65 4.34
C LEU A 169 22.31 2.85 4.86
N LEU A 170 23.53 3.07 4.36
CA LEU A 170 24.35 4.23 4.75
C LEU A 170 23.70 5.55 4.34
N GLN A 171 23.12 5.63 3.15
CA GLN A 171 22.39 6.82 2.68
C GLN A 171 21.14 7.10 3.54
N LEU A 172 20.43 6.05 3.96
CA LEU A 172 19.30 6.19 4.89
C LEU A 172 19.75 6.74 6.24
N LEU A 173 20.80 6.17 6.83
CA LEU A 173 21.36 6.63 8.10
C LEU A 173 21.87 8.08 8.03
N GLN A 174 22.53 8.44 6.94
CA GLN A 174 22.98 9.79 6.67
C GLN A 174 21.81 10.78 6.73
N ARG A 175 20.74 10.50 5.98
CA ARG A 175 19.53 11.33 5.98
C ARG A 175 18.84 11.38 7.35
N THR A 176 18.81 10.26 8.08
CA THR A 176 18.28 10.24 9.45
C THR A 176 19.09 11.13 10.39
N ALA A 177 20.42 11.13 10.27
CA ALA A 177 21.29 12.00 11.06
C ALA A 177 21.04 13.49 10.73
N ASP A 178 20.86 13.82 9.44
CA ASP A 178 20.51 15.19 9.02
C ASP A 178 19.18 15.64 9.65
N TRP A 179 18.13 14.82 9.56
CA TRP A 179 16.82 15.15 10.13
C TRP A 179 16.81 15.20 11.66
N LEU A 180 17.62 14.39 12.32
CA LEU A 180 17.78 14.43 13.78
C LEU A 180 18.43 15.76 14.20
N ALA A 181 19.47 16.21 13.48
CA ALA A 181 20.11 17.49 13.72
C ALA A 181 19.18 18.69 13.42
N GLU A 182 18.29 18.56 12.42
CA GLU A 182 17.24 19.54 12.11
C GLU A 182 16.07 19.54 13.11
N GLY A 183 16.01 18.57 14.04
CA GLY A 183 14.91 18.43 15.00
C GLY A 183 13.59 17.95 14.39
N ARG A 184 13.62 17.38 13.18
CA ARG A 184 12.43 16.87 12.47
C ARG A 184 11.98 15.49 12.95
N VAL A 185 12.90 14.75 13.54
CA VAL A 185 12.68 13.41 14.10
C VAL A 185 13.29 13.34 15.50
N THR A 186 12.84 12.38 16.31
CA THR A 186 13.29 12.20 17.70
C THR A 186 14.33 11.08 17.80
N GLU A 187 15.19 11.16 18.81
CA GLU A 187 16.17 10.11 19.12
C GLU A 187 15.50 8.75 19.33
N ASP A 188 14.38 8.75 20.08
CA ASP A 188 13.50 7.60 20.28
C ASP A 188 13.01 6.97 18.98
N GLY A 189 12.65 7.78 17.99
CA GLY A 189 12.22 7.32 16.67
C GLY A 189 13.34 6.61 15.93
N VAL A 190 14.57 7.11 16.02
CA VAL A 190 15.76 6.49 15.41
C VAL A 190 16.11 5.17 16.07
N LEU A 191 16.08 5.10 17.41
CA LEU A 191 16.33 3.86 18.15
C LEU A 191 15.34 2.76 17.76
N ARG A 192 14.03 3.09 17.74
CA ARG A 192 12.98 2.14 17.36
C ARG A 192 13.02 1.80 15.87
N MET A 193 13.44 2.72 15.00
CA MET A 193 13.70 2.42 13.59
C MET A 193 14.81 1.39 13.45
N ALA A 194 15.90 1.52 14.21
CA ALA A 194 16.99 0.54 14.17
C ALA A 194 16.49 -0.87 14.57
N ASP A 195 15.69 -0.96 15.64
CA ASP A 195 15.07 -2.23 16.07
C ASP A 195 14.09 -2.79 15.03
N TRP A 196 13.29 -1.93 14.40
CA TRP A 196 12.33 -2.32 13.37
C TRP A 196 13.00 -2.77 12.06
N MET A 197 14.09 -2.10 11.66
CA MET A 197 14.81 -2.43 10.42
C MET A 197 15.56 -3.76 10.52
N GLU A 198 16.15 -4.08 11.68
CA GLU A 198 17.00 -5.25 11.87
C GLU A 198 16.40 -6.61 11.42
N PRO A 199 15.11 -6.94 11.69
CA PRO A 199 14.45 -8.11 11.09
C PRO A 199 14.19 -7.98 9.59
N LEU A 200 14.03 -6.77 9.09
CA LEU A 200 13.64 -6.47 7.71
C LEU A 200 14.82 -6.27 6.76
N LEU A 201 16.05 -6.17 7.25
CA LEU A 201 17.25 -5.96 6.41
C LEU A 201 17.44 -7.02 5.31
N ARG A 202 16.87 -8.23 5.46
CA ARG A 202 16.88 -9.24 4.37
C ARG A 202 15.98 -8.89 3.19
N ARG A 203 15.02 -7.99 3.37
CA ARG A 203 14.06 -7.53 2.37
C ARG A 203 14.55 -6.19 1.83
N GLU A 204 15.46 -6.25 0.86
CA GLU A 204 16.08 -5.07 0.24
C GLU A 204 15.05 -4.07 -0.34
N SER A 205 13.84 -4.53 -0.66
CA SER A 205 12.72 -3.70 -1.13
C SER A 205 12.31 -2.61 -0.15
N TYR A 206 12.38 -2.84 1.16
CA TYR A 206 12.06 -1.81 2.15
C TYR A 206 13.12 -0.72 2.23
N LEU A 207 14.40 -1.07 2.07
CA LEU A 207 15.49 -0.10 2.02
C LEU A 207 15.36 0.79 0.78
N ALA A 208 15.04 0.19 -0.37
CA ALA A 208 14.77 0.93 -1.60
C ALA A 208 13.57 1.86 -1.46
N LEU A 209 12.42 1.35 -0.97
CA LEU A 209 11.20 2.14 -0.73
C LEU A 209 11.47 3.37 0.13
N LEU A 210 12.13 3.19 1.27
CA LEU A 210 12.43 4.28 2.18
C LEU A 210 13.35 5.31 1.53
N LEU A 211 14.37 4.87 0.80
CA LEU A 211 15.32 5.76 0.15
C LEU A 211 14.64 6.60 -0.94
N GLU A 212 13.91 5.94 -1.84
CA GLU A 212 13.18 6.55 -2.96
C GLU A 212 12.04 7.47 -2.52
N ARG A 213 11.45 7.23 -1.33
CA ARG A 213 10.35 8.03 -0.78
C ARG A 213 10.73 8.66 0.56
N PRO A 214 11.46 9.81 0.56
CA PRO A 214 11.87 10.49 1.78
C PRO A 214 10.71 10.79 2.74
N ASN A 215 9.56 11.21 2.21
CA ASN A 215 8.38 11.52 3.03
C ASN A 215 7.87 10.29 3.81
N VAL A 216 7.97 9.09 3.23
CA VAL A 216 7.59 7.84 3.90
C VAL A 216 8.55 7.54 5.05
N HIS A 217 9.85 7.72 4.81
CA HIS A 217 10.87 7.50 5.82
C HIS A 217 10.74 8.47 7.00
N GLU A 218 10.49 9.76 6.73
CA GLU A 218 10.31 10.76 7.77
C GLU A 218 9.05 10.47 8.60
N ARG A 219 7.92 10.17 7.96
CA ARG A 219 6.68 9.78 8.64
C ARG A 219 6.87 8.53 9.49
N LEU A 220 7.56 7.52 8.97
CA LEU A 220 7.89 6.31 9.72
C LEU A 220 8.65 6.65 11.00
N LEU A 221 9.68 7.50 10.91
CA LEU A 221 10.46 7.94 12.07
C LEU A 221 9.60 8.69 13.10
N ARG A 222 8.65 9.52 12.66
CA ARG A 222 7.71 10.22 13.56
C ARG A 222 6.75 9.25 14.24
N VAL A 223 6.16 8.31 13.50
CA VAL A 223 5.28 7.25 14.03
C VAL A 223 6.01 6.40 15.07
N LEU A 224 7.24 5.98 14.77
CA LEU A 224 8.08 5.24 15.70
C LEU A 224 8.47 6.10 16.91
N GLY A 225 8.71 7.40 16.72
CA GLY A 225 9.04 8.34 17.78
C GLY A 225 7.88 8.61 18.74
N ALA A 226 6.64 8.57 18.26
CA ALA A 226 5.46 8.96 19.03
C ALA A 226 5.16 8.04 20.22
N ALA A 227 5.27 6.73 20.05
CA ALA A 227 5.01 5.75 21.12
C ALA A 227 5.67 4.39 20.86
N ARG A 228 5.70 3.53 21.89
CA ARG A 228 6.22 2.15 21.77
C ARG A 228 5.28 1.21 21.02
N TRP A 229 3.98 1.41 21.15
CA TRP A 229 2.97 0.54 20.53
C TRP A 229 3.06 0.54 18.99
N PRO A 230 3.16 1.69 18.29
CA PRO A 230 3.40 1.75 16.85
C PRO A 230 4.57 0.91 16.34
N ALA A 231 5.70 0.96 17.06
CA ALA A 231 6.89 0.20 16.69
C ALA A 231 6.66 -1.32 16.78
N ARG A 232 6.00 -1.77 17.85
CA ARG A 232 5.61 -3.17 18.01
C ARG A 232 4.60 -3.60 16.95
N TYR A 233 3.63 -2.75 16.64
CA TYR A 233 2.62 -3.00 15.62
C TYR A 233 3.24 -3.16 14.22
N LEU A 234 4.14 -2.26 13.84
CA LEU A 234 4.88 -2.32 12.57
C LEU A 234 5.81 -3.52 12.44
N LEU A 235 6.34 -4.02 13.56
CA LEU A 235 7.11 -5.28 13.59
C LEU A 235 6.23 -6.50 13.33
N GLN A 236 5.00 -6.49 13.86
CA GLN A 236 4.02 -7.56 13.67
C GLN A 236 3.41 -7.54 12.27
N HIS A 237 3.16 -6.36 11.71
CA HIS A 237 2.49 -6.17 10.42
C HIS A 237 3.34 -5.29 9.47
N PRO A 238 4.51 -5.74 9.00
CA PRO A 238 5.40 -4.89 8.19
C PRO A 238 4.81 -4.43 6.85
N GLY A 239 3.76 -5.09 6.35
CA GLY A 239 3.08 -4.72 5.11
C GLY A 239 2.32 -3.40 5.18
N VAL A 240 1.95 -2.93 6.38
CA VAL A 240 1.20 -1.66 6.52
C VAL A 240 2.04 -0.43 6.20
N ILE A 241 3.35 -0.57 6.05
CA ILE A 241 4.23 0.54 5.64
C ILE A 241 3.85 1.12 4.28
N ASP A 242 3.25 0.31 3.40
CA ASP A 242 2.78 0.77 2.09
C ASP A 242 1.70 1.86 2.24
N GLU A 243 0.99 1.91 3.38
CA GLU A 243 0.00 2.95 3.66
C GLU A 243 0.64 4.33 3.88
N LEU A 244 1.87 4.39 4.41
CA LEU A 244 2.60 5.66 4.58
C LEU A 244 2.91 6.35 3.25
N ALA A 245 2.96 5.57 2.18
CA ALA A 245 3.23 6.04 0.83
C ALA A 245 2.02 6.69 0.16
N SER A 246 0.80 6.47 0.67
CA SER A 246 -0.40 7.05 0.09
C SER A 246 -0.39 8.58 0.23
N PRO A 247 -0.53 9.35 -0.87
CA PRO A 247 -0.66 10.80 -0.81
C PRO A 247 -1.87 11.24 0.01
N ALA A 248 -2.96 10.48 -0.08
CA ALA A 248 -4.23 10.74 0.59
C ALA A 248 -4.28 10.25 2.05
N LEU A 249 -3.18 9.73 2.60
CA LEU A 249 -3.15 9.19 3.97
C LEU A 249 -3.69 10.17 5.01
N LEU A 250 -3.29 11.44 4.90
CA LEU A 250 -3.65 12.51 5.84
C LEU A 250 -4.93 13.24 5.42
N GLU A 251 -5.53 12.88 4.29
CA GLU A 251 -6.74 13.51 3.76
C GLU A 251 -7.96 12.67 4.13
N GLY A 252 -8.97 13.32 4.72
CA GLY A 252 -10.23 12.69 5.09
C GLY A 252 -10.19 11.87 6.38
N ARG A 253 -11.35 11.30 6.72
CA ARG A 253 -11.57 10.37 7.84
C ARG A 253 -11.86 8.98 7.31
N PHE A 254 -11.92 7.99 8.21
CA PHE A 254 -12.41 6.68 7.84
C PHE A 254 -13.88 6.74 7.36
N GLU A 255 -14.13 6.23 6.15
CA GLU A 255 -15.47 6.14 5.56
C GLU A 255 -15.89 4.67 5.42
N PRO A 256 -16.80 4.18 6.29
CA PRO A 256 -17.19 2.77 6.32
C PRO A 256 -17.70 2.23 4.98
N ALA A 257 -18.49 3.03 4.24
CA ALA A 257 -19.07 2.60 2.97
C ALA A 257 -18.00 2.35 1.89
N ASP A 258 -16.94 3.15 1.89
CA ASP A 258 -15.82 2.99 0.96
C ASP A 258 -14.97 1.77 1.32
N PHE A 259 -14.75 1.55 2.61
CA PHE A 259 -14.05 0.37 3.12
C PHE A 259 -14.78 -0.93 2.82
N GLU A 260 -16.09 -0.99 3.06
CA GLU A 260 -16.90 -2.17 2.75
C GLU A 260 -16.92 -2.45 1.24
N ARG A 261 -17.00 -1.40 0.41
CA ARG A 261 -16.96 -1.52 -1.05
C ARG A 261 -15.61 -2.06 -1.53
N ASP A 262 -14.48 -1.54 -1.03
CA ASP A 262 -13.15 -2.03 -1.39
C ASP A 262 -13.00 -3.52 -1.04
N LEU A 263 -13.43 -3.94 0.16
CA LEU A 263 -13.40 -5.34 0.55
C LEU A 263 -14.25 -6.23 -0.38
N ASP A 264 -15.47 -5.80 -0.71
CA ASP A 264 -16.35 -6.55 -1.60
C ASP A 264 -15.78 -6.62 -3.05
N GLU A 265 -15.12 -5.56 -3.54
CA GLU A 265 -14.39 -5.57 -4.82
C GLU A 265 -13.21 -6.57 -4.83
N ARG A 266 -12.43 -6.60 -3.74
CA ARG A 266 -11.32 -7.55 -3.57
C ARG A 266 -11.80 -8.99 -3.49
N ARG A 267 -12.89 -9.23 -2.76
CA ARG A 267 -13.54 -10.54 -2.72
C ARG A 267 -14.06 -10.96 -4.09
N ALA A 268 -14.70 -10.06 -4.84
CA ALA A 268 -15.15 -10.34 -6.20
C ALA A 268 -13.97 -10.66 -7.15
N ALA A 269 -12.79 -10.08 -6.92
CA ALA A 269 -11.57 -10.45 -7.64
C ALA A 269 -11.12 -11.89 -7.32
N LEU A 270 -11.11 -12.30 -6.05
CA LEU A 270 -10.82 -13.68 -5.64
C LEU A 270 -11.84 -14.68 -6.20
N GLN A 271 -13.12 -14.31 -6.24
CA GLN A 271 -14.16 -15.14 -6.83
C GLN A 271 -13.93 -15.42 -8.32
N ARG A 272 -13.46 -14.42 -9.07
CA ARG A 272 -13.12 -14.58 -10.49
C ARG A 272 -12.01 -15.60 -10.71
N THR A 273 -11.06 -15.70 -9.79
CA THR A 273 -9.96 -16.67 -9.84
C THR A 273 -10.25 -17.97 -9.07
N ARG A 274 -11.41 -18.07 -8.41
CA ARG A 274 -11.81 -19.19 -7.53
C ARG A 274 -10.85 -19.41 -6.35
N GLU A 275 -10.29 -18.31 -5.86
CA GLU A 275 -9.40 -18.24 -4.69
C GLU A 275 -10.13 -17.62 -3.48
N ASP A 276 -11.47 -17.56 -3.50
CA ASP A 276 -12.29 -17.04 -2.40
C ASP A 276 -12.55 -18.09 -1.30
N ASP A 277 -11.53 -18.89 -0.97
CA ASP A 277 -11.60 -19.81 0.16
C ASP A 277 -11.57 -19.07 1.50
N GLU A 278 -11.90 -19.81 2.56
CA GLU A 278 -11.99 -19.26 3.92
C GLU A 278 -10.68 -18.63 4.40
N GLU A 279 -9.52 -19.21 4.08
CA GLU A 279 -8.23 -18.67 4.52
C GLU A 279 -7.93 -17.33 3.83
N ASN A 280 -8.17 -17.24 2.52
CA ASN A 280 -7.99 -16.00 1.77
C ASN A 280 -8.92 -14.88 2.24
N LEU A 281 -10.17 -15.19 2.58
CA LEU A 281 -11.10 -14.21 3.14
C LEU A 281 -10.69 -13.75 4.55
N LEU A 282 -10.21 -14.66 5.39
CA LEU A 282 -9.67 -14.32 6.72
C LEU A 282 -8.45 -13.39 6.62
N ASN A 283 -7.53 -13.68 5.68
CA ASN A 283 -6.36 -12.84 5.42
C ASN A 283 -6.75 -11.47 4.87
N LEU A 284 -7.76 -11.41 3.99
CA LEU A 284 -8.24 -10.17 3.41
C LEU A 284 -8.82 -9.21 4.48
N LEU A 285 -9.63 -9.73 5.40
CA LEU A 285 -10.18 -8.96 6.52
C LEU A 285 -9.07 -8.38 7.41
N ARG A 286 -8.05 -9.19 7.75
CA ARG A 286 -6.92 -8.78 8.59
C ARG A 286 -6.06 -7.73 7.93
N ARG A 287 -5.70 -7.91 6.65
CA ARG A 287 -4.94 -6.90 5.89
C ARG A 287 -5.66 -5.56 5.88
N ALA A 288 -6.98 -5.56 5.61
CA ALA A 288 -7.77 -4.35 5.58
C ALA A 288 -7.89 -3.69 6.97
N HIS A 289 -8.11 -4.48 8.02
CA HIS A 289 -8.11 -4.00 9.40
C HIS A 289 -6.77 -3.36 9.77
N HIS A 290 -5.65 -4.05 9.57
CA HIS A 290 -4.34 -3.55 9.95
C HIS A 290 -3.93 -2.33 9.13
N ALA A 291 -4.30 -2.27 7.85
CA ALA A 291 -4.11 -1.09 7.03
C ALA A 291 -4.84 0.12 7.61
N GLU A 292 -6.15 0.00 7.91
CA GLU A 292 -6.91 1.16 8.41
C GLU A 292 -6.52 1.57 9.82
N VAL A 293 -6.30 0.63 10.75
CA VAL A 293 -5.78 0.94 12.09
C VAL A 293 -4.48 1.74 11.99
N PHE A 294 -3.60 1.36 11.07
CA PHE A 294 -2.34 2.05 10.86
C PHE A 294 -2.51 3.43 10.18
N ARG A 295 -3.49 3.60 9.27
CA ARG A 295 -3.84 4.91 8.71
C ARG A 295 -4.34 5.86 9.79
N THR A 296 -5.25 5.39 10.64
CA THR A 296 -5.77 6.17 11.79
C THR A 296 -4.63 6.56 12.72
N LEU A 297 -3.73 5.63 13.04
CA LEU A 297 -2.53 5.93 13.82
C LEU A 297 -1.64 7.00 13.17
N ALA A 298 -1.40 6.91 11.87
CA ALA A 298 -0.59 7.90 11.17
C ALA A 298 -1.24 9.30 11.21
N ARG A 299 -2.57 9.38 11.05
CA ARG A 299 -3.33 10.63 11.17
C ARG A 299 -3.26 11.20 12.59
N ASP A 300 -3.39 10.36 13.61
CA ASP A 300 -3.30 10.73 15.03
C ASP A 300 -1.92 11.30 15.38
N VAL A 301 -0.84 10.60 15.00
CA VAL A 301 0.55 11.04 15.24
C VAL A 301 0.86 12.38 14.55
N GLU A 302 0.36 12.57 13.33
CA GLU A 302 0.52 13.83 12.59
C GLU A 302 -0.49 14.91 13.03
N ARG A 303 -1.32 14.62 14.05
CA ARG A 303 -2.37 15.51 14.60
C ARG A 303 -3.39 15.98 13.56
N ALA A 304 -3.62 15.16 12.53
CA ALA A 304 -4.62 15.41 11.50
C ALA A 304 -6.05 15.12 12.00
N ILE A 305 -6.18 14.29 13.05
CA ILE A 305 -7.44 13.98 13.73
C ILE A 305 -7.29 14.13 15.25
N THR A 306 -8.40 14.35 15.96
CA THR A 306 -8.42 14.39 17.43
C THR A 306 -8.54 13.00 18.04
N VAL A 307 -8.29 12.87 19.34
CA VAL A 307 -8.40 11.59 20.07
C VAL A 307 -9.83 11.05 20.03
N GLU A 308 -10.83 11.92 20.11
CA GLU A 308 -12.25 11.54 19.96
C GLU A 308 -12.53 11.01 18.56
N GLN A 309 -11.94 11.64 17.53
CA GLN A 309 -12.06 11.17 16.15
C GLN A 309 -11.35 9.84 15.92
N VAL A 310 -10.23 9.58 16.61
CA VAL A 310 -9.60 8.24 16.61
C VAL A 310 -10.58 7.20 17.14
N ALA A 311 -11.25 7.48 18.26
CA ALA A 311 -12.20 6.55 18.84
C ALA A 311 -13.43 6.29 17.95
N ASP A 312 -13.97 7.35 17.35
CA ASP A 312 -15.02 7.26 16.33
C ASP A 312 -14.58 6.38 15.14
N ASP A 313 -13.40 6.65 14.56
CA ASP A 313 -12.90 5.97 13.35
C ASP A 313 -12.63 4.48 13.65
N LEU A 314 -12.03 4.16 14.80
CA LEU A 314 -11.79 2.77 15.22
C LEU A 314 -13.10 2.02 15.52
N SER A 315 -14.09 2.70 16.12
CA SER A 315 -15.40 2.09 16.37
C SER A 315 -16.17 1.84 15.09
N ALA A 316 -16.14 2.79 14.15
CA ALA A 316 -16.73 2.63 12.84
C ALA A 316 -16.05 1.53 12.02
N LEU A 317 -14.72 1.36 12.16
CA LEU A 317 -13.97 0.27 11.54
C LEU A 317 -14.41 -1.09 12.08
N ALA A 318 -14.56 -1.23 13.39
CA ALA A 318 -15.07 -2.44 14.02
C ALA A 318 -16.47 -2.80 13.50
N ASP A 319 -17.38 -1.82 13.46
CA ASP A 319 -18.73 -1.99 12.89
C ASP A 319 -18.71 -2.46 11.44
N ALA A 320 -17.90 -1.83 10.59
CA ALA A 320 -17.76 -2.19 9.18
C ALA A 320 -17.22 -3.62 9.01
N LEU A 321 -16.17 -3.97 9.76
CA LEU A 321 -15.59 -5.31 9.74
C LEU A 321 -16.58 -6.36 10.25
N LEU A 322 -17.34 -6.10 11.31
CA LEU A 322 -18.38 -7.02 11.80
C LEU A 322 -19.45 -7.23 10.73
N ARG A 323 -19.94 -6.17 10.08
CA ARG A 323 -20.92 -6.28 8.99
C ARG A 323 -20.40 -7.11 7.83
N VAL A 324 -19.19 -6.85 7.34
CA VAL A 324 -18.57 -7.61 6.24
C VAL A 324 -18.38 -9.07 6.65
N THR A 325 -17.85 -9.31 7.85
CA THR A 325 -17.57 -10.66 8.36
C THR A 325 -18.85 -11.48 8.51
N ILE A 326 -19.96 -10.90 9.01
CA ILE A 326 -21.27 -11.56 9.06
C ILE A 326 -21.68 -12.02 7.64
N ARG A 327 -21.68 -11.10 6.66
CA ARG A 327 -22.10 -11.40 5.28
C ARG A 327 -21.23 -12.52 4.68
N TRP A 328 -19.92 -12.40 4.81
CA TRP A 328 -18.98 -13.34 4.22
C TRP A 328 -19.04 -14.70 4.92
N CYS A 329 -18.98 -14.74 6.24
CA CYS A 329 -19.06 -15.98 7.01
C CYS A 329 -20.39 -16.71 6.75
N TRP A 330 -21.53 -15.99 6.70
CA TRP A 330 -22.84 -16.58 6.40
C TRP A 330 -22.87 -17.20 4.99
N SER A 331 -22.29 -16.51 4.00
CA SER A 331 -22.24 -17.05 2.64
C SER A 331 -21.48 -18.37 2.55
N HIS A 332 -20.46 -18.58 3.41
CA HIS A 332 -19.66 -19.81 3.54
C HIS A 332 -20.23 -20.81 4.58
N TYR A 333 -21.35 -20.51 5.22
CA TYR A 333 -21.96 -21.37 6.22
C TYR A 333 -22.88 -22.43 5.57
N ARG A 334 -22.48 -23.70 5.60
CA ARG A 334 -23.19 -24.78 4.90
C ARG A 334 -24.58 -25.10 5.43
N LYS A 335 -24.83 -24.86 6.73
CA LYS A 335 -26.13 -25.14 7.36
C LYS A 335 -27.12 -23.97 7.27
N LYS A 336 -26.82 -22.94 6.47
CA LYS A 336 -27.73 -21.80 6.28
C LYS A 336 -29.05 -22.28 5.66
N HIS A 337 -30.17 -21.84 6.24
CA HIS A 337 -31.53 -22.14 5.77
C HIS A 337 -32.14 -21.03 4.92
N ARG A 338 -31.47 -19.87 4.83
CA ARG A 338 -31.91 -18.69 4.08
C ARG A 338 -30.76 -17.91 3.48
N GLU A 339 -31.09 -17.01 2.55
CA GLU A 339 -30.11 -16.18 1.87
C GLU A 339 -29.43 -15.19 2.80
N GLN A 340 -30.22 -14.41 3.57
CA GLN A 340 -29.73 -13.45 4.55
C GLN A 340 -30.14 -13.85 5.97
N PRO A 341 -29.23 -13.78 6.96
CA PRO A 341 -29.54 -14.17 8.32
C PRO A 341 -30.40 -13.11 9.02
N CYS A 342 -31.39 -13.52 9.81
CA CYS A 342 -32.10 -12.63 10.73
C CYS A 342 -31.31 -12.52 12.04
N PHE A 343 -30.15 -11.87 11.96
CA PHE A 343 -29.12 -11.90 12.99
C PHE A 343 -28.61 -10.49 13.29
N GLY A 344 -28.29 -10.22 14.55
CA GLY A 344 -27.74 -8.95 15.02
C GLY A 344 -26.59 -9.15 16.01
N ILE A 345 -25.72 -8.14 16.07
CA ILE A 345 -24.70 -8.01 17.10
C ILE A 345 -25.02 -6.76 17.92
N ILE A 346 -25.01 -6.90 19.24
CA ILE A 346 -25.14 -5.80 20.18
C ILE A 346 -23.75 -5.54 20.77
N GLY A 347 -23.18 -4.37 20.49
CA GLY A 347 -21.93 -3.92 21.09
C GLY A 347 -22.15 -3.38 22.50
N TYR A 348 -21.40 -3.90 23.45
CA TYR A 348 -21.30 -3.43 24.83
C TYR A 348 -19.97 -2.69 25.04
N GLY A 349 -19.73 -2.26 26.28
CA GLY A 349 -18.46 -1.66 26.68
C GLY A 349 -18.03 -0.49 25.80
N LYS A 350 -16.77 -0.51 25.38
CA LYS A 350 -16.17 0.56 24.55
C LYS A 350 -16.77 0.61 23.14
N LEU A 351 -17.09 -0.54 22.56
CA LEU A 351 -17.73 -0.59 21.23
C LEU A 351 -19.12 0.07 21.29
N GLY A 352 -19.93 -0.29 22.29
CA GLY A 352 -21.26 0.30 22.50
C GLY A 352 -21.23 1.80 22.79
N GLY A 353 -20.18 2.27 23.47
CA GLY A 353 -19.92 3.69 23.74
C GLY A 353 -19.28 4.47 22.59
N LYS A 354 -18.81 3.79 21.53
CA LYS A 354 -17.98 4.37 20.46
C LYS A 354 -16.64 4.95 20.94
N GLU A 355 -16.04 4.28 21.92
CA GLU A 355 -14.82 4.71 22.61
C GLU A 355 -13.67 3.69 22.40
N LEU A 356 -13.64 3.01 21.24
CA LEU A 356 -12.58 2.04 20.96
C LEU A 356 -11.22 2.71 20.79
N GLY A 357 -10.22 2.17 21.48
CA GLY A 357 -8.80 2.46 21.24
C GLY A 357 -8.07 1.32 20.54
N TYR A 358 -6.82 1.54 20.12
CA TYR A 358 -6.00 0.65 19.28
C TYR A 358 -5.81 -0.80 19.75
N GLY A 359 -6.02 -1.10 21.03
CA GLY A 359 -5.91 -2.45 21.60
C GLY A 359 -7.12 -2.80 22.44
N SER A 360 -8.31 -2.35 22.02
CA SER A 360 -9.55 -2.65 22.72
C SER A 360 -10.16 -3.95 22.21
N ASP A 361 -10.69 -4.73 23.14
CA ASP A 361 -11.44 -5.95 22.83
C ASP A 361 -12.85 -5.59 22.38
N LEU A 362 -13.53 -6.52 21.70
CA LEU A 362 -14.91 -6.38 21.31
C LEU A 362 -15.83 -7.09 22.30
N ASP A 363 -16.52 -6.30 23.12
CA ASP A 363 -17.60 -6.73 23.99
C ASP A 363 -18.89 -6.86 23.17
N ILE A 364 -19.28 -8.09 22.79
CA ILE A 364 -20.43 -8.30 21.89
C ILE A 364 -21.36 -9.44 22.32
N VAL A 365 -22.66 -9.21 22.13
CA VAL A 365 -23.73 -10.23 22.27
C VAL A 365 -24.38 -10.49 20.92
N PHE A 366 -24.70 -11.75 20.65
CA PHE A 366 -25.38 -12.19 19.43
C PHE A 366 -26.86 -12.39 19.66
N VAL A 367 -27.70 -11.87 18.78
CA VAL A 367 -29.16 -12.03 18.81
C VAL A 367 -29.67 -12.48 17.45
N PHE A 368 -30.81 -13.18 17.42
CA PHE A 368 -31.49 -13.55 16.18
C PHE A 368 -33.01 -13.43 16.37
N ASP A 369 -33.71 -13.16 15.27
CA ASP A 369 -35.19 -13.11 15.24
C ASP A 369 -35.69 -13.95 14.05
N ASP A 370 -35.93 -15.23 14.32
CA ASP A 370 -36.19 -16.22 13.29
C ASP A 370 -37.18 -17.28 13.76
N LEU A 371 -38.23 -17.51 12.96
CA LEU A 371 -39.32 -18.46 13.24
C LEU A 371 -38.99 -19.90 12.82
N ASP A 372 -37.84 -20.17 12.21
CA ASP A 372 -37.43 -21.53 11.85
C ASP A 372 -37.22 -22.39 13.11
N GLU A 373 -37.75 -23.61 13.10
CA GLU A 373 -37.65 -24.53 14.25
C GLU A 373 -36.21 -24.87 14.63
N ASN A 374 -35.29 -24.86 13.65
CA ASN A 374 -33.87 -25.14 13.85
C ASN A 374 -33.02 -23.87 13.98
N ALA A 375 -33.64 -22.69 14.00
CA ALA A 375 -32.93 -21.40 14.05
C ALA A 375 -31.87 -21.38 15.16
N GLN A 376 -32.23 -21.81 16.37
CA GLN A 376 -31.30 -21.81 17.50
C GLN A 376 -30.04 -22.63 17.24
N GLU A 377 -30.15 -23.84 16.67
CA GLU A 377 -28.97 -24.66 16.35
C GLU A 377 -28.14 -24.05 15.21
N ILE A 378 -28.82 -23.55 14.17
CA ILE A 378 -28.19 -22.92 12.99
C ILE A 378 -27.40 -21.69 13.42
N TYR A 379 -28.02 -20.75 14.15
CA TYR A 379 -27.35 -19.53 14.60
C TYR A 379 -26.28 -19.83 15.66
N ALA A 380 -26.46 -20.80 16.55
CA ALA A 380 -25.40 -21.21 17.48
C ALA A 380 -24.18 -21.81 16.74
N GLY A 381 -24.41 -22.57 15.66
CA GLY A 381 -23.34 -23.04 14.78
C GLY A 381 -22.68 -21.92 13.98
N PHE A 382 -23.46 -20.96 13.49
CA PHE A 382 -22.97 -19.78 12.79
C PHE A 382 -22.12 -18.88 13.69
N VAL A 383 -22.59 -18.57 14.90
CA VAL A 383 -21.86 -17.78 15.91
C VAL A 383 -20.49 -18.40 16.22
N ARG A 384 -20.42 -19.73 16.41
CA ARG A 384 -19.14 -20.42 16.63
C ARG A 384 -18.18 -20.22 15.46
N LYS A 385 -18.66 -20.28 14.22
CA LYS A 385 -17.85 -20.02 13.03
C LYS A 385 -17.44 -18.55 12.95
N LEU A 386 -18.35 -17.63 13.25
CA LEU A 386 -18.09 -16.19 13.23
C LEU A 386 -17.04 -15.78 14.28
N ILE A 387 -17.15 -16.28 15.53
CA ILE A 387 -16.14 -16.07 16.57
C ILE A 387 -14.78 -16.60 16.11
N ASN A 388 -14.75 -17.78 15.48
CA ASN A 388 -13.51 -18.30 14.91
C ASN A 388 -12.94 -17.38 13.82
N TRP A 389 -13.77 -16.83 12.93
CA TRP A 389 -13.31 -15.89 11.90
C TRP A 389 -12.67 -14.63 12.48
N LEU A 390 -13.25 -14.14 13.57
CA LEU A 390 -12.80 -12.92 14.23
C LEU A 390 -11.54 -13.14 15.10
N THR A 391 -11.35 -14.33 15.67
CA THR A 391 -10.28 -14.57 16.66
C THR A 391 -9.10 -15.42 16.17
N VAL A 392 -9.27 -16.23 15.11
CA VAL A 392 -8.21 -17.12 14.63
C VAL A 392 -6.96 -16.33 14.19
N LYS A 393 -5.76 -16.83 14.50
CA LYS A 393 -4.52 -16.21 14.01
C LYS A 393 -4.15 -16.79 12.66
N THR A 394 -3.88 -15.92 11.69
CA THR A 394 -3.44 -16.29 10.34
C THR A 394 -2.01 -15.81 10.10
N GLY A 395 -1.48 -16.01 8.89
CA GLY A 395 -0.20 -15.41 8.48
C GLY A 395 -0.21 -13.88 8.49
N GLU A 396 -1.38 -13.24 8.45
CA GLU A 396 -1.55 -11.78 8.52
C GLU A 396 -1.76 -11.26 9.94
N GLY A 397 -1.88 -12.16 10.93
CA GLY A 397 -2.10 -11.82 12.34
C GLY A 397 -3.51 -12.14 12.85
N ASP A 398 -3.92 -11.42 13.89
CA ASP A 398 -5.22 -11.43 14.54
C ASP A 398 -6.13 -10.31 14.02
N LEU A 399 -7.45 -10.49 14.15
CA LEU A 399 -8.43 -9.47 13.75
C LEU A 399 -8.97 -8.71 14.97
N PHE A 400 -9.65 -9.42 15.89
CA PHE A 400 -10.08 -8.88 17.18
C PHE A 400 -9.93 -9.92 18.29
N GLU A 401 -9.67 -9.46 19.51
CA GLU A 401 -9.99 -10.21 20.72
C GLU A 401 -11.47 -9.96 21.05
N ILE A 402 -12.21 -11.02 21.38
CA ILE A 402 -13.65 -10.95 21.67
C ILE A 402 -13.88 -11.39 23.09
N ASP A 403 -14.61 -10.56 23.84
CA ASP A 403 -15.21 -10.97 25.10
C ASP A 403 -16.73 -11.20 24.90
N THR A 404 -17.16 -12.41 25.24
CA THR A 404 -18.58 -12.80 25.25
C THR A 404 -19.11 -13.08 26.66
N ALA A 405 -18.28 -12.88 27.70
CA ALA A 405 -18.64 -13.06 29.10
C ALA A 405 -19.19 -11.74 29.68
N LEU A 406 -20.34 -11.31 29.16
CA LEU A 406 -21.00 -10.07 29.57
C LEU A 406 -21.97 -10.25 30.73
#